data_AF-A0A9P8L759-F1
#
_entry.id   AF-A0A9P8L759-F1
#
_cell.length_a   1.000
_cell.length_b   1.000
_cell.length_c   1.000
_cell.angle_alpha   90.00
_cell.angle_beta   90.00
_cell.angle_gamma   90.00
#
_symmetry.space_group_name_H-M   'P 1'
#
loop_
_entity.id
_entity.type
_entity.pdbx_description
1 polymer ?
#
loop_
_entity_poly.entity_id
_entity_poly.type
_entity_poly.pdbx_seq_one_letter_code
_entity_poly.pdbx_strand_id
1 'polypeptide(L)'
;MHKFAAHSLGCAKCAHPWSVHINGDTLCDRGHQYAQKVALYVYNRAGKAYSRDDGIAPTLIEIPIGCEVVRELLEAMERGLRIRKPPVVTYDRTYPIPPRVVPQPPQQQQQQHRPAQQIIEVVPVPRHTQHSRHVVHRHAGRGSLYDSDMKDRHRRYRDDSSFYSTSSRRYGSRDDMILIDSRHRFYP
;
A
#
# COMPACT_ATOMS: atom_id res chain seq x y z
N MET A 1 -10.81 2.40 -8.04
CA MET A 1 -12.14 2.23 -8.68
C MET A 1 -12.29 3.13 -9.90
N HIS A 2 -12.24 4.46 -9.75
CA HIS A 2 -12.43 5.42 -10.87
C HIS A 2 -11.58 5.16 -12.12
N LYS A 3 -10.32 4.76 -11.98
CA LYS A 3 -9.45 4.45 -13.14
C LYS A 3 -10.00 3.31 -14.02
N PHE A 4 -10.62 2.31 -13.40
CA PHE A 4 -11.26 1.22 -14.16
C PHE A 4 -12.55 1.70 -14.81
N ALA A 5 -13.39 2.43 -14.08
CA ALA A 5 -14.65 2.98 -14.61
C ALA A 5 -14.41 3.96 -15.78
N ALA A 6 -13.40 4.83 -15.69
CA ALA A 6 -13.02 5.69 -16.81
C ALA A 6 -12.52 4.89 -18.02
N HIS A 7 -11.82 3.78 -17.78
CA HIS A 7 -11.33 2.92 -18.85
C HIS A 7 -12.45 2.13 -19.54
N SER A 8 -13.43 1.65 -18.79
CA SER A 8 -14.56 0.88 -19.33
C SER A 8 -15.43 1.71 -20.27
N LEU A 9 -15.51 3.03 -20.07
CA LEU A 9 -16.21 3.94 -20.99
C LEU A 9 -15.59 3.98 -22.40
N GLY A 10 -14.26 3.81 -22.49
CA GLY A 10 -13.53 3.87 -23.76
C GLY A 10 -13.13 2.52 -24.34
N CYS A 11 -13.44 1.40 -23.67
CA CYS A 11 -12.98 0.08 -24.08
C CYS A 11 -14.13 -0.91 -24.13
N ALA A 12 -14.51 -1.35 -25.33
CA ALA A 12 -15.60 -2.30 -25.53
C ALA A 12 -15.41 -3.63 -24.78
N LYS A 13 -14.17 -4.14 -24.70
CA LYS A 13 -13.86 -5.37 -23.95
C LYS A 13 -14.00 -5.21 -22.43
N CYS A 14 -13.84 -3.99 -21.93
CA CYS A 14 -13.79 -3.71 -20.50
C CYS A 14 -15.07 -2.98 -20.02
N ALA A 15 -16.02 -2.73 -20.93
CA ALA A 15 -17.33 -2.12 -20.66
C ALA A 15 -18.26 -3.02 -19.83
N HIS A 16 -18.25 -4.34 -20.10
CA HIS A 16 -19.10 -5.33 -19.43
C HIS A 16 -18.27 -6.51 -18.90
N PRO A 17 -17.57 -6.35 -17.77
CA PRO A 17 -16.68 -7.38 -17.23
C PRO A 17 -17.41 -8.66 -16.84
N TRP A 18 -18.69 -8.57 -16.44
CA TRP A 18 -19.52 -9.73 -16.12
C TRP A 18 -19.81 -10.59 -17.35
N SER A 19 -20.25 -9.96 -18.45
CA SER A 19 -20.51 -10.65 -19.72
C SER A 19 -19.25 -11.33 -20.28
N VAL A 20 -18.10 -10.66 -20.19
CA VAL A 20 -16.80 -11.22 -20.58
C VAL A 20 -16.47 -12.48 -19.78
N HIS A 21 -16.74 -12.48 -18.47
CA HIS A 21 -16.53 -13.66 -17.63
C HIS A 21 -17.43 -14.84 -18.02
N ILE A 22 -18.72 -14.59 -18.27
CA ILE A 22 -19.67 -15.63 -18.71
C ILE A 22 -19.22 -16.25 -20.04
N ASN A 23 -18.75 -15.42 -20.97
CA ASN A 23 -18.29 -15.88 -22.28
C ASN A 23 -16.94 -16.61 -22.23
N GLY A 24 -16.27 -16.64 -21.06
CA GLY A 24 -14.95 -17.24 -20.90
C GLY A 24 -13.81 -16.37 -21.44
N ASP A 25 -14.10 -15.12 -21.81
CA ASP A 25 -13.12 -14.16 -22.32
C ASP A 25 -12.36 -13.48 -21.17
N THR A 26 -11.29 -12.77 -21.53
CA THR A 26 -10.46 -12.00 -20.60
C THR A 26 -10.57 -10.50 -20.85
N LEU A 27 -10.34 -9.73 -19.79
CA LEU A 27 -10.24 -8.27 -19.91
C LEU A 27 -9.03 -7.88 -20.76
N CYS A 28 -9.08 -6.66 -21.27
CA CYS A 28 -7.95 -5.98 -21.88
C CYS A 28 -6.76 -5.85 -20.89
N ASP A 29 -5.51 -5.81 -21.36
CA ASP A 29 -4.32 -5.78 -20.48
C ASP A 29 -4.34 -4.61 -19.48
N ARG A 30 -4.72 -3.42 -19.96
CA ARG A 30 -4.87 -2.22 -19.11
C ARG A 30 -6.00 -2.41 -18.09
N GLY A 31 -7.13 -2.95 -18.53
CA GLY A 31 -8.26 -3.30 -17.66
C GLY A 31 -7.87 -4.29 -16.58
N HIS A 32 -7.07 -5.30 -16.91
CA HIS A 32 -6.52 -6.25 -15.95
C HIS A 32 -5.65 -5.58 -14.88
N GLN A 33 -4.76 -4.66 -15.25
CA GLN A 33 -3.94 -3.92 -14.28
C GLN A 33 -4.80 -3.07 -13.34
N TYR A 34 -5.83 -2.41 -13.85
CA TYR A 34 -6.75 -1.65 -13.01
C TYR A 34 -7.59 -2.55 -12.11
N ALA A 35 -8.06 -3.69 -12.62
CA ALA A 35 -8.81 -4.67 -11.85
C ALA A 35 -7.96 -5.26 -10.71
N GLN A 36 -6.67 -5.55 -10.96
CA GLN A 36 -5.72 -5.93 -9.90
C GLN A 36 -5.63 -4.88 -8.81
N LYS A 37 -5.49 -3.59 -9.19
CA LYS A 37 -5.43 -2.49 -8.23
C LYS A 37 -6.71 -2.36 -7.40
N VAL A 38 -7.88 -2.62 -7.99
CA VAL A 38 -9.15 -2.65 -7.24
C VAL A 38 -9.19 -3.83 -6.27
N ALA A 39 -8.78 -5.02 -6.73
CA ALA A 39 -8.75 -6.25 -5.93
C ALA A 39 -7.85 -6.21 -4.69
N LEU A 40 -6.88 -5.28 -4.66
CA LEU A 40 -6.01 -5.07 -3.50
C LEU A 40 -6.78 -4.47 -2.31
N TYR A 41 -7.71 -3.55 -2.58
CA TYR A 41 -8.38 -2.78 -1.54
C TYR A 41 -9.83 -3.20 -1.33
N VAL A 42 -10.46 -3.79 -2.34
CA VAL A 42 -11.89 -4.08 -2.32
C VAL A 42 -12.15 -5.48 -2.85
N TYR A 43 -13.04 -6.18 -2.17
CA TYR A 43 -13.55 -7.47 -2.60
C TYR A 43 -15.07 -7.53 -2.39
N ASN A 44 -15.73 -8.44 -3.10
CA ASN A 44 -17.15 -8.72 -2.91
C ASN A 44 -17.32 -10.01 -2.11
N ARG A 45 -18.30 -10.02 -1.21
CA ARG A 45 -18.77 -11.21 -0.51
C ARG A 45 -20.29 -11.15 -0.42
N ALA A 46 -20.97 -12.12 -1.03
CA ALA A 46 -22.43 -12.20 -1.04
C ALA A 46 -23.11 -10.94 -1.61
N GLY A 47 -22.57 -10.39 -2.70
CA GLY A 47 -23.12 -9.22 -3.41
C GLY A 47 -22.86 -7.87 -2.74
N LYS A 48 -22.09 -7.83 -1.65
CA LYS A 48 -21.71 -6.61 -0.93
C LYS A 48 -20.21 -6.36 -1.03
N ALA A 49 -19.83 -5.11 -1.28
CA ALA A 49 -18.43 -4.70 -1.37
C ALA A 49 -17.85 -4.44 0.02
N TYR A 50 -16.70 -5.04 0.32
CA TYR A 50 -15.98 -4.88 1.58
C TYR A 50 -14.57 -4.34 1.31
N SER A 51 -14.10 -3.51 2.23
CA SER A 51 -12.70 -3.09 2.31
C SER A 51 -11.83 -4.27 2.74
N ARG A 52 -10.69 -4.41 2.08
CA ARG A 52 -9.65 -5.36 2.42
C ARG A 52 -8.62 -4.64 3.29
N ASP A 53 -8.88 -4.60 4.60
CA ASP A 53 -7.95 -4.09 5.60
C ASP A 53 -7.31 -5.26 6.37
N ASP A 54 -6.01 -5.19 6.62
CA ASP A 54 -5.18 -6.30 7.12
C ASP A 54 -5.31 -6.61 8.63
N GLY A 55 -6.37 -6.18 9.34
CA GLY A 55 -6.43 -6.57 10.76
C GLY A 55 -7.59 -6.19 11.67
N ILE A 56 -8.54 -5.34 11.27
CA ILE A 56 -9.53 -4.83 12.25
C ILE A 56 -10.93 -5.42 12.03
N ALA A 57 -11.41 -5.45 10.78
CA ALA A 57 -12.57 -6.20 10.30
C ALA A 57 -12.81 -5.75 8.85
N PRO A 58 -13.45 -6.57 8.01
CA PRO A 58 -13.87 -6.10 6.70
C PRO A 58 -14.97 -5.05 6.85
N THR A 59 -14.66 -3.80 6.49
CA THR A 59 -15.62 -2.69 6.51
C THR A 59 -16.50 -2.77 5.27
N LEU A 60 -17.82 -2.73 5.43
CA LEU A 60 -18.73 -2.60 4.28
C LEU A 60 -18.51 -1.24 3.63
N ILE A 61 -18.27 -1.22 2.32
CA ILE A 61 -18.08 0.02 1.57
C ILE A 61 -19.20 0.20 0.54
N GLU A 62 -19.62 1.44 0.38
CA GLU A 62 -20.51 1.84 -0.70
C GLU A 62 -19.68 2.16 -1.95
N ILE A 63 -20.09 1.60 -3.09
CA ILE A 63 -19.43 1.88 -4.36
C ILE A 63 -19.93 3.24 -4.85
N PRO A 64 -19.03 4.21 -5.12
CA PRO A 64 -19.41 5.54 -5.57
C PRO A 64 -20.24 5.53 -6.85
N ILE A 65 -21.09 6.55 -6.99
CA ILE A 65 -21.89 6.79 -8.19
C ILE A 65 -20.97 6.96 -9.40
N GLY A 66 -21.34 6.36 -10.54
CA GLY A 66 -20.52 6.35 -11.76
C GLY A 66 -19.41 5.27 -11.78
N CYS A 67 -19.33 4.41 -10.77
CA CYS A 67 -18.46 3.23 -10.75
C CYS A 67 -19.25 1.91 -10.80
N GLU A 68 -20.40 1.88 -11.47
CA GLU A 68 -21.29 0.71 -11.53
C GLU A 68 -20.62 -0.50 -12.19
N VAL A 69 -19.80 -0.27 -13.22
CA VAL A 69 -19.00 -1.31 -13.87
C VAL A 69 -18.06 -2.04 -12.90
N VAL A 70 -17.68 -1.38 -11.79
CA VAL A 70 -16.86 -2.01 -10.74
C VAL A 70 -17.67 -3.03 -9.94
N ARG A 71 -19.00 -2.85 -9.78
CA ARG A 71 -19.87 -3.87 -9.15
C ARG A 71 -19.86 -5.16 -9.96
N GLU A 72 -20.08 -5.03 -11.27
CA GLU A 72 -20.01 -6.16 -12.20
C GLU A 72 -18.62 -6.81 -12.19
N LEU A 73 -17.56 -6.02 -12.16
CA LEU A 73 -16.19 -6.53 -12.06
C LEU A 73 -15.99 -7.35 -10.79
N LEU A 74 -16.43 -6.82 -9.65
CA LEU A 74 -16.24 -7.49 -8.35
C LEU A 74 -17.08 -8.77 -8.25
N GLU A 75 -18.27 -8.80 -8.84
CA GLU A 75 -19.07 -10.01 -8.97
C GLU A 75 -18.40 -11.04 -9.89
N ALA A 76 -17.90 -10.61 -11.05
CA ALA A 76 -17.13 -11.46 -11.94
C ALA A 76 -15.91 -12.07 -11.23
N MET A 77 -15.22 -11.29 -10.40
CA MET A 77 -14.10 -11.77 -9.58
C MET A 77 -14.52 -12.78 -8.53
N GLU A 78 -15.66 -12.57 -7.85
CA GLU A 78 -16.21 -13.52 -6.87
C GLU A 78 -16.52 -14.87 -7.53
N ARG A 79 -16.99 -14.86 -8.78
CA ARG A 79 -17.28 -16.08 -9.56
C ARG A 79 -16.06 -16.69 -10.27
N GLY A 80 -14.88 -16.08 -10.12
CA GLY A 80 -13.61 -16.66 -10.57
C GLY A 80 -13.01 -16.03 -11.82
N LEU A 81 -13.38 -14.80 -12.19
CA LEU A 81 -12.67 -14.04 -13.21
C LEU A 81 -11.17 -13.97 -12.86
N ARG A 82 -10.35 -14.59 -13.71
CA ARG A 82 -8.91 -14.74 -13.49
C ARG A 82 -8.20 -13.42 -13.75
N ILE A 83 -8.13 -12.59 -12.73
CA ILE A 83 -7.19 -11.48 -12.70
C ILE A 83 -5.83 -12.07 -12.35
N ARG A 84 -5.13 -12.59 -13.36
CA ARG A 84 -3.86 -13.31 -13.20
C ARG A 84 -2.90 -12.50 -12.31
N LYS A 85 -2.49 -13.06 -11.18
CA LYS A 85 -1.20 -12.70 -10.57
C LYS A 85 -0.12 -13.17 -11.55
N PRO A 86 1.01 -12.47 -11.69
CA PRO A 86 2.11 -12.96 -12.52
C PRO A 86 2.38 -14.42 -12.13
N PRO A 87 2.54 -15.34 -13.10
CA PRO A 87 2.78 -16.74 -12.79
C PRO A 87 3.97 -16.81 -11.84
N VAL A 88 3.84 -17.59 -10.76
CA VAL A 88 4.98 -17.91 -9.92
C VAL A 88 5.95 -18.66 -10.82
N VAL A 89 7.04 -18.00 -11.21
CA VAL A 89 8.13 -18.62 -11.95
C VAL A 89 8.80 -19.59 -10.98
N THR A 90 8.34 -20.84 -10.99
CA THR A 90 9.07 -21.93 -10.36
C THR A 90 10.27 -22.18 -11.26
N TYR A 91 11.46 -21.80 -10.79
CA TYR A 91 12.69 -22.28 -11.42
C TYR A 91 12.65 -23.81 -11.43
N ASP A 92 13.12 -24.40 -12.53
CA ASP A 92 13.19 -25.84 -12.72
C ASP A 92 13.86 -26.50 -11.50
N ARG A 93 13.39 -27.69 -11.11
CA ARG A 93 13.94 -28.42 -9.95
C ARG A 93 15.42 -28.75 -10.12
N THR A 94 15.89 -28.77 -11.36
CA THR A 94 17.27 -29.03 -11.77
C THR A 94 18.13 -27.77 -11.86
N TYR A 95 17.61 -26.57 -11.57
CA TYR A 95 18.44 -25.36 -11.57
C TYR A 95 19.53 -25.47 -10.50
N PRO A 96 20.83 -25.49 -10.89
CA PRO A 96 21.91 -25.65 -9.93
C PRO A 96 22.06 -24.37 -9.11
N ILE A 97 21.66 -24.42 -7.84
CA ILE A 97 21.92 -23.35 -6.88
C ILE A 97 23.35 -23.56 -6.36
N PRO A 98 24.31 -22.66 -6.63
CA PRO A 98 25.66 -22.81 -6.11
C PRO A 98 25.65 -22.76 -4.58
N PRO A 99 26.55 -23.51 -3.90
CA PRO A 99 26.64 -23.51 -2.45
C PRO A 99 26.84 -22.08 -1.93
N ARG A 100 26.01 -21.65 -0.98
CA ARG A 100 26.25 -20.39 -0.28
C ARG A 100 27.55 -20.53 0.51
N VAL A 101 28.58 -19.79 0.10
CA VAL A 101 29.84 -19.71 0.83
C VAL A 101 29.56 -19.00 2.16
N VAL A 102 29.44 -19.78 3.23
CA VAL A 102 29.50 -19.24 4.59
C VAL A 102 30.95 -18.80 4.82
N PRO A 103 31.20 -17.53 5.22
CA PRO A 103 32.54 -17.11 5.60
C PRO A 103 32.98 -17.96 6.80
N GLN A 104 33.96 -18.84 6.60
CA GLN A 104 34.56 -19.58 7.70
C GLN A 104 35.34 -18.60 8.58
N PRO A 105 35.18 -18.65 9.92
CA PRO A 105 36.10 -17.95 10.81
C PRO A 105 37.51 -18.55 10.64
N PRO A 106 38.58 -17.74 10.70
CA PRO A 106 39.94 -18.21 10.47
C PRO A 106 40.33 -19.32 11.47
N GLN A 107 40.65 -20.49 10.95
CA GLN A 107 41.09 -21.66 11.72
C GLN A 107 42.53 -21.44 12.21
N GLN A 108 42.70 -21.34 13.52
CA GLN A 108 43.99 -21.58 14.17
C GLN A 108 44.25 -23.10 14.17
N GLN A 109 45.48 -23.46 13.79
CA GLN A 109 45.90 -24.83 13.56
C GLN A 109 46.07 -25.62 14.87
N GLN A 110 45.96 -26.95 14.73
CA GLN A 110 46.48 -28.03 15.59
C GLN A 110 45.61 -28.47 16.78
N GLN A 111 44.95 -29.63 16.66
CA GLN A 111 45.45 -30.92 17.21
C GLN A 111 44.40 -32.02 17.00
N GLN A 112 44.90 -33.21 16.65
CA GLN A 112 44.14 -34.43 16.38
C GLN A 112 43.42 -34.93 17.63
N HIS A 113 42.18 -35.44 17.50
CA HIS A 113 41.66 -36.66 18.16
C HIS A 113 40.19 -36.95 17.72
N ARG A 114 39.82 -38.24 17.80
CA ARG A 114 38.73 -39.00 17.18
C ARG A 114 37.26 -38.58 17.50
N PRO A 115 36.24 -39.15 16.80
CA PRO A 115 34.91 -38.56 16.68
C PRO A 115 34.01 -38.92 17.87
N ALA A 116 33.38 -37.91 18.47
CA ALA A 116 32.21 -38.07 19.32
C ALA A 116 31.03 -37.39 18.62
N GLN A 117 29.96 -38.16 18.38
CA GLN A 117 28.69 -37.61 17.90
C GLN A 117 28.13 -36.70 19.00
N GLN A 118 28.32 -35.39 18.85
CA GLN A 118 27.72 -34.42 19.75
C GLN A 118 26.33 -34.08 19.20
N ILE A 119 25.30 -34.62 19.84
CA ILE A 119 23.91 -34.23 19.60
C ILE A 119 23.75 -32.82 20.19
N ILE A 120 23.61 -31.82 19.33
CA ILE A 120 23.32 -30.45 19.74
C ILE A 120 21.82 -30.34 19.91
N GLU A 121 21.37 -30.21 21.16
CA GLU A 121 19.98 -29.85 21.47
C GLU A 121 19.75 -28.40 21.03
N VAL A 122 18.94 -28.21 19.99
CA VAL A 122 18.58 -26.87 19.49
C VAL A 122 17.46 -26.32 20.36
N VAL A 123 17.80 -25.43 21.29
CA VAL A 123 16.82 -24.60 21.99
C VAL A 123 16.18 -23.66 20.95
N PRO A 124 14.84 -23.63 20.80
CA PRO A 124 14.20 -22.74 19.83
C PRO A 124 14.34 -21.29 20.27
N VAL A 125 15.07 -20.49 19.48
CA VAL A 125 15.12 -19.03 19.64
C VAL A 125 13.81 -18.43 19.12
N PRO A 126 13.13 -17.55 19.89
CA PRO A 126 11.88 -16.92 19.46
C PRO A 126 12.10 -16.05 18.22
N ARG A 127 11.27 -16.25 17.19
CA ARG A 127 11.31 -15.50 15.93
C ARG A 127 10.82 -14.07 16.15
N HIS A 128 11.75 -13.12 16.27
CA HIS A 128 11.43 -11.71 16.11
C HIS A 128 11.56 -11.29 14.64
N THR A 129 10.42 -10.82 14.12
CA THR A 129 10.17 -9.97 12.96
C THR A 129 11.40 -9.33 12.31
N GLN A 130 11.64 -9.67 11.04
CA GLN A 130 12.63 -9.00 10.20
C GLN A 130 12.12 -7.60 9.80
N HIS A 131 12.53 -6.57 10.52
CA HIS A 131 12.56 -5.22 9.96
C HIS A 131 13.80 -5.08 9.08
N SER A 132 13.55 -4.79 7.79
CA SER A 132 14.53 -4.40 6.80
C SER A 132 15.44 -3.30 7.34
N ARG A 133 16.75 -3.56 7.42
CA ARG A 133 17.76 -2.54 7.77
C ARG A 133 18.36 -1.99 6.49
N HIS A 134 18.06 -0.73 6.18
CA HIS A 134 18.88 0.08 5.28
C HIS A 134 20.26 0.28 5.92
N VAL A 135 21.31 -0.19 5.24
CA VAL A 135 22.69 0.09 5.61
C VAL A 135 23.05 1.44 5.01
N VAL A 136 23.08 2.49 5.82
CA VAL A 136 23.66 3.78 5.44
C VAL A 136 25.14 3.76 5.81
N HIS A 137 26.02 3.93 4.81
CA HIS A 137 27.46 4.10 5.03
C HIS A 137 27.72 5.35 5.87
N ARG A 138 28.41 5.16 7.01
CA ARG A 138 28.84 6.23 7.90
C ARG A 138 30.13 6.85 7.37
N HIS A 139 30.09 8.15 7.05
CA HIS A 139 31.29 8.95 6.93
C HIS A 139 31.90 9.18 8.32
N ALA A 140 33.23 9.14 8.38
CA ALA A 140 34.04 9.38 9.58
C ALA A 140 33.95 10.84 10.02
N GLY A 141 33.41 11.06 11.22
CA GLY A 141 33.16 12.35 11.83
C GLY A 141 32.09 12.15 12.89
N ARG A 142 32.51 11.69 14.08
CA ARG A 142 31.64 11.25 15.20
C ARG A 142 30.77 12.40 15.75
N GLY A 143 29.72 12.76 15.02
CA GLY A 143 28.51 13.32 15.61
C GLY A 143 27.63 12.18 16.10
N SER A 144 27.06 12.32 17.30
CA SER A 144 26.13 11.32 17.82
C SER A 144 24.88 11.31 16.95
N LEU A 145 24.42 10.11 16.54
CA LEU A 145 23.14 9.93 15.85
C LEU A 145 21.98 10.66 16.59
N TYR A 146 22.11 10.76 17.91
CA TYR A 146 21.18 11.45 18.80
C TYR A 146 21.14 12.97 18.60
N ASP A 147 22.27 13.65 18.33
CA ASP A 147 22.29 15.09 18.10
C ASP A 147 21.56 15.51 16.82
N SER A 148 21.74 14.74 15.74
CA SER A 148 20.99 14.96 14.50
C SER A 148 19.49 14.76 14.70
N ASP A 149 19.12 13.72 15.44
CA ASP A 149 17.71 13.39 15.69
C ASP A 149 17.05 14.43 16.62
N MET A 150 17.78 14.91 17.63
CA MET A 150 17.37 16.02 18.51
C MET A 150 17.13 17.31 17.73
N LYS A 151 18.05 17.68 16.82
CA LYS A 151 17.93 18.89 16.00
C LYS A 151 16.77 18.81 15.02
N ASP A 152 16.57 17.65 14.40
CA ASP A 152 15.44 17.44 13.50
C ASP A 152 14.10 17.54 14.25
N ARG A 153 14.03 16.99 15.46
CA ARG A 153 12.85 17.09 16.33
C ARG A 153 12.56 18.54 16.74
N HIS A 154 13.58 19.32 17.06
CA HIS A 154 13.43 20.76 17.36
C HIS A 154 13.00 21.58 16.13
N ARG A 155 13.50 21.24 14.94
CA ARG A 155 13.12 21.91 13.70
C ARG A 155 11.64 21.72 13.39
N ARG A 156 11.13 20.47 13.48
CA ARG A 156 9.70 20.18 13.30
C ARG A 156 8.84 20.95 14.29
N TYR A 157 9.24 21.00 15.56
CA TYR A 157 8.49 21.74 16.58
C TYR A 157 8.46 23.26 16.31
N ARG A 158 9.55 23.84 15.82
CA ARG A 158 9.60 25.25 15.43
C ARG A 158 8.73 25.53 14.20
N ASP A 159 8.80 24.70 13.17
CA ASP A 159 7.99 24.88 11.95
C ASP A 159 6.50 24.75 12.25
N ASP A 160 6.11 23.83 13.14
CA ASP A 160 4.71 23.68 13.60
C ASP A 160 4.24 24.92 14.41
N SER A 161 5.10 25.45 15.29
CA SER A 161 4.79 26.66 16.07
C SER A 161 4.70 27.95 15.23
N SER A 162 5.41 28.00 14.10
CA SER A 162 5.35 29.12 13.14
C SER A 162 4.01 29.17 12.40
N PHE A 163 3.32 28.03 12.27
CA PHE A 163 2.03 27.96 11.61
C PHE A 163 0.89 28.49 12.50
N TYR A 164 1.04 28.39 13.82
CA TYR A 164 0.04 28.88 14.79
C TYR A 164 0.25 30.34 15.26
N SER A 165 1.42 30.95 15.04
CA SER A 165 1.64 32.37 15.41
C SER A 165 1.20 33.38 14.33
N THR A 166 1.00 32.94 13.07
CA THR A 166 0.54 33.83 11.98
C THR A 166 -0.98 33.95 11.91
N SER A 167 -1.74 33.11 12.63
CA SER A 167 -3.21 33.11 12.63
C SER A 167 -3.84 34.04 13.67
N SER A 168 -3.08 34.57 14.65
CA SER A 168 -3.63 35.44 15.71
C SER A 168 -3.64 36.95 15.42
N ARG A 169 -3.43 37.39 14.17
CA ARG A 169 -3.42 38.84 13.82
C ARG A 169 -4.60 39.35 12.98
N ARG A 170 -5.68 38.58 12.80
CA ARG A 170 -6.84 39.07 12.05
C ARG A 170 -8.19 38.71 12.67
N TYR A 171 -8.46 39.18 13.89
CA TYR A 171 -9.84 39.41 14.32
C TYR A 171 -9.87 40.65 15.20
N GLY A 172 -10.26 41.77 14.60
CA GLY A 172 -10.41 43.04 15.28
C GLY A 172 -10.72 44.17 14.31
N SER A 173 -11.95 44.24 13.81
CA SER A 173 -12.71 45.50 13.75
C SER A 173 -14.16 45.18 13.40
N ARG A 174 -15.03 45.33 14.40
CA ARG A 174 -16.45 45.66 14.22
C ARG A 174 -16.48 47.06 13.59
N ASP A 175 -17.23 47.20 12.50
CA ASP A 175 -17.98 48.38 12.08
C ASP A 175 -18.08 48.33 10.56
N ASP A 176 -19.23 47.87 10.06
CA ASP A 176 -19.84 48.40 8.85
C ASP A 176 -21.30 47.91 8.77
N MET A 177 -22.20 48.78 9.25
CA MET A 177 -23.60 48.78 8.88
C MET A 177 -23.71 49.01 7.37
N ILE A 178 -24.35 48.11 6.65
CA ILE A 178 -24.87 48.43 5.32
C ILE A 178 -26.40 48.28 5.38
N LEU A 179 -27.05 49.44 5.36
CA LEU A 179 -28.48 49.59 5.10
C LEU A 179 -28.82 48.92 3.75
N ILE A 180 -29.79 48.00 3.76
CA ILE A 180 -30.41 47.54 2.52
C ILE A 180 -31.60 48.46 2.24
N ASP A 181 -31.37 49.38 1.31
CA ASP A 181 -32.37 50.28 0.77
C ASP A 181 -33.44 49.51 -0.02
N SER A 182 -34.68 49.95 0.17
CA SER A 182 -35.88 49.44 -0.45
C SER A 182 -36.18 50.26 -1.69
N ARG A 183 -36.14 49.67 -2.90
CA ARG A 183 -36.96 50.12 -4.05
C ARG A 183 -36.83 49.19 -5.27
N HIS A 184 -37.95 48.49 -5.54
CA HIS A 184 -38.80 48.67 -6.72
C HIS A 184 -38.29 48.29 -8.15
N ARG A 185 -39.17 47.52 -8.84
CA ARG A 185 -39.44 47.42 -10.31
C ARG A 185 -38.67 46.31 -11.07
N PHE A 186 -39.23 45.51 -12.00
CA PHE A 186 -40.50 45.51 -12.76
C PHE A 186 -40.73 44.10 -13.42
N TYR A 187 -42.02 43.79 -13.69
CA TYR A 187 -42.71 42.94 -14.72
C TYR A 187 -41.91 42.26 -15.87
N PRO A 188 -42.44 41.23 -16.58
CA PRO A 188 -43.80 41.11 -17.17
C PRO A 188 -44.71 39.97 -16.66
#